data_AF-A0A944HG70-F1
#
_entry.id   AF-A0A944HG70-F1
#
_cell.length_a   1.000
_cell.length_b   1.000
_cell.length_c   1.000
_cell.angle_alpha   90.00
_cell.angle_beta   90.00
_cell.angle_gamma   90.00
#
_symmetry.space_group_name_H-M   'P 1'
#
loop_
_entity.id
_entity.type
_entity.pdbx_description
1 polymer ?
#
loop_
_entity_poly.entity_id
_entity_poly.type
_entity_poly.pdbx_seq_one_letter_code
_entity_poly.pdbx_strand_id
1 'polypeptide(L)'
;IPKHERRFTGFDDKIIAMYARGMTIREIQGFLIDQYGTEVSPEFISSVTDAVMAEVGAWQSRPLEPMYPVVFFDALRVKIREDA
;
A
#
# COMPACT_ATOMS: atom_id res chain seq x y z
N ILE A 1 14.34 14.26 -14.49
CA ILE A 1 13.14 14.81 -13.83
C ILE A 1 12.42 15.72 -14.81
N PRO A 2 11.43 15.20 -15.54
CA PRO A 2 10.47 15.96 -16.34
C PRO A 2 9.90 17.18 -15.60
N LYS A 3 9.55 18.22 -16.35
CA LYS A 3 8.97 19.44 -15.79
C LYS A 3 7.62 19.10 -15.14
N HIS A 4 7.44 19.49 -13.87
CA HIS A 4 6.31 19.15 -12.99
C HIS A 4 6.31 17.73 -12.39
N GLU A 5 7.37 16.94 -12.57
CA GLU A 5 7.51 15.68 -11.85
C GLU A 5 7.84 15.95 -10.38
N ARG A 6 6.82 15.82 -9.51
CA ARG A 6 6.92 15.98 -8.05
C ARG A 6 7.07 14.64 -7.31
N ARG A 7 7.15 13.54 -8.05
CA ARG A 7 7.05 12.16 -7.54
C ARG A 7 8.39 11.47 -7.72
N PHE A 8 8.99 11.01 -6.63
CA PHE A 8 10.25 10.25 -6.66
C PHE A 8 9.89 8.77 -6.62
N THR A 9 10.03 8.05 -7.73
CA THR A 9 9.51 6.67 -7.85
C THR A 9 10.07 5.70 -6.81
N GLY A 10 11.35 5.80 -6.44
CA GLY A 10 11.93 4.98 -5.36
C GLY A 10 11.51 5.36 -3.93
N PHE A 11 10.72 6.43 -3.77
CA PHE A 11 10.19 6.89 -2.48
C PHE A 11 8.83 6.24 -2.21
N ASP A 12 8.03 6.05 -3.25
CA ASP A 12 6.74 5.37 -3.20
C ASP A 12 6.90 3.91 -2.71
N ASP A 13 7.92 3.19 -3.20
CA ASP A 13 8.22 1.83 -2.78
C ASP A 13 8.50 1.73 -1.26
N LYS A 14 9.15 2.75 -0.69
CA LYS A 14 9.41 2.80 0.76
C LYS A 14 8.13 3.06 1.55
N ILE A 15 7.26 3.94 1.05
CA ILE A 15 5.95 4.20 1.66
C ILE A 15 5.11 2.92 1.67
N ILE A 16 5.04 2.22 0.54
CA ILE A 16 4.30 0.96 0.40
C ILE A 16 4.89 -0.10 1.35
N ALA A 17 6.22 -0.22 1.42
CA ALA A 17 6.89 -1.18 2.31
C ALA A 17 6.66 -0.91 3.80
N MET A 18 6.46 0.35 4.19
CA MET A 18 6.10 0.73 5.57
C MET A 18 4.63 0.44 5.87
N TYR A 19 3.73 0.78 4.94
CA TYR A 19 2.31 0.46 5.06
C TYR A 19 2.08 -1.06 5.15
N ALA A 20 2.77 -1.85 4.32
CA ALA A 20 2.73 -3.30 4.35
C ALA A 20 3.23 -3.91 5.68
N ARG A 21 4.04 -3.19 6.45
CA ARG A 21 4.48 -3.58 7.80
C ARG A 21 3.46 -3.25 8.89
N GLY A 22 2.32 -2.67 8.53
CA GLY A 22 1.26 -2.29 9.47
C GLY A 22 1.49 -0.94 10.15
N MET A 23 2.41 -0.11 9.64
CA MET A 23 2.58 1.25 10.15
C MET A 23 1.38 2.12 9.75
N THR A 24 0.89 2.91 10.69
CA THR A 24 -0.16 3.90 10.45
C THR A 24 0.39 5.06 9.60
N ILE A 25 -0.50 5.79 8.92
CA ILE A 25 -0.11 6.96 8.10
C ILE A 25 0.68 7.99 8.92
N ARG A 26 0.34 8.19 10.20
CA ARG A 26 1.05 9.11 11.10
C ARG A 26 2.45 8.63 11.45
N GLU A 27 2.64 7.33 11.68
CA GLU A 27 3.96 6.74 11.95
C GLU A 27 4.86 6.83 10.71
N ILE A 28 4.30 6.58 9.53
CA ILE A 28 5.01 6.75 8.26
C ILE A 28 5.46 8.20 8.08
N GLN A 29 4.58 9.16 8.34
CA GLN A 29 4.91 10.58 8.26
C GLN A 29 6.05 10.94 9.23
N GLY A 30 5.98 10.50 10.48
CA GLY A 30 7.04 10.73 11.48
C GLY A 30 8.38 10.13 11.05
N PHE A 31 8.37 8.88 10.58
CA PHE A 31 9.58 8.22 10.07
C PHE A 31 10.21 8.98 8.88
N LEU A 32 9.38 9.50 7.97
CA LEU A 32 9.86 10.25 6.81
C LEU A 32 10.48 11.60 7.19
N ILE A 33 9.93 12.26 8.22
CA ILE A 33 10.50 13.50 8.78
C ILE A 33 11.84 13.19 9.46
N ASP A 34 11.90 12.18 10.32
CA ASP A 34 13.10 11.86 11.10
C ASP A 34 14.27 11.38 10.22
N GLN A 35 13.98 10.52 9.23
CA GLN A 35 15.02 9.88 8.41
C GLN A 35 15.45 10.73 7.20
N TYR A 36 14.54 11.52 6.64
CA TYR A 36 14.76 12.24 5.38
C TYR A 36 14.52 13.75 5.47
N GLY A 37 14.14 14.30 6.63
CA GLY A 37 13.84 15.73 6.81
C GLY A 37 12.71 16.23 5.90
N THR A 38 11.92 15.31 5.32
CA THR A 38 10.94 15.63 4.29
C THR A 38 9.56 15.60 4.92
N GLU A 39 8.89 16.75 4.93
CA GLU A 39 7.52 16.84 5.36
C GLU A 39 6.60 16.37 4.22
N VAL A 40 5.90 15.27 4.46
CA VAL A 40 5.00 14.64 3.49
C VAL A 40 3.59 14.69 4.05
N SER A 41 2.62 15.09 3.23
CA SER A 41 1.23 15.17 3.71
C SER A 41 0.61 13.78 3.84
N PRO A 42 -0.31 13.58 4.79
CA PRO A 42 -1.08 12.34 4.89
C PRO A 42 -1.82 11.97 3.60
N GLU A 43 -2.32 12.98 2.86
CA GLU A 43 -3.02 12.80 1.59
C GLU A 43 -2.09 12.23 0.51
N PHE A 44 -0.82 12.68 0.50
CA PHE A 44 0.17 12.12 -0.42
C PHE A 44 0.43 10.64 -0.10
N ILE A 45 0.63 10.30 1.18
CA ILE A 45 0.82 8.91 1.61
C ILE A 45 -0.39 8.05 1.19
N SER A 46 -1.62 8.55 1.41
CA SER A 46 -2.85 7.87 0.96
C SER A 46 -2.86 7.64 -0.55
N SER A 47 -2.53 8.67 -1.35
CA SER A 47 -2.51 8.56 -2.81
C SER A 47 -1.49 7.55 -3.35
N VAL A 48 -0.35 7.40 -2.64
CA VAL A 48 0.66 6.38 -2.95
C VAL A 48 0.14 4.99 -2.61
N THR A 49 -0.51 4.82 -1.45
CA THR A 49 -1.10 3.53 -1.07
C THR A 49 -2.28 3.15 -1.95
N ASP A 50 -3.07 4.12 -2.43
CA ASP A 50 -4.20 3.87 -3.32
C ASP A 50 -3.76 3.37 -4.70
N ALA A 51 -2.55 3.75 -5.15
CA ALA A 51 -1.98 3.25 -6.41
C ALA A 51 -1.81 1.72 -6.41
N VAL A 52 -1.63 1.11 -5.23
CA VAL A 52 -1.52 -0.35 -5.07
C VAL A 52 -2.85 -1.06 -5.39
N MET A 53 -3.99 -0.38 -5.30
CA MET A 53 -5.29 -0.98 -5.59
C MET A 53 -5.42 -1.50 -7.03
N ALA A 54 -4.76 -0.84 -7.99
CA ALA A 54 -4.72 -1.31 -9.38
C ALA A 54 -3.93 -2.63 -9.50
N GLU A 55 -2.82 -2.75 -8.78
CA GLU A 55 -2.01 -3.98 -8.72
C GLU A 55 -2.76 -5.12 -8.02
N VAL A 56 -3.48 -4.81 -6.92
CA VAL A 56 -4.35 -5.77 -6.23
C VAL A 56 -5.41 -6.33 -7.19
N GLY A 57 -6.06 -5.47 -7.99
CA GLY A 57 -7.03 -5.90 -8.98
C GLY A 57 -6.44 -6.82 -10.06
N ALA A 58 -5.24 -6.50 -10.55
CA ALA A 58 -4.50 -7.36 -11.49
C ALA A 58 -4.12 -8.70 -10.84
N TRP A 59 -3.71 -8.69 -9.57
CA TRP A 59 -3.34 -9.89 -8.83
C TRP A 59 -4.55 -10.81 -8.56
N GLN A 60 -5.71 -10.23 -8.24
CA GLN A 60 -6.96 -10.96 -8.04
C GLN A 60 -7.48 -11.60 -9.33
N SER A 61 -7.25 -10.96 -10.48
CA SER A 61 -7.70 -11.44 -11.80
C SER A 61 -6.70 -12.35 -12.52
N ARG A 62 -5.57 -12.68 -11.87
CA ARG A 62 -4.53 -13.52 -12.49
C ARG A 62 -5.07 -14.91 -12.82
N PRO A 63 -4.72 -15.48 -14.00
CA PRO A 63 -5.12 -16.84 -14.35
C PRO A 63 -4.51 -17.84 -13.36
N LEU A 64 -5.33 -18.77 -12.89
CA LEU A 64 -4.91 -19.86 -12.04
C LEU A 64 -4.56 -21.10 -12.88
N GLU A 65 -3.78 -22.00 -12.31
CA GLU A 65 -3.49 -23.27 -12.96
C GLU A 65 -4.75 -24.16 -12.99
N PRO A 66 -4.89 -25.05 -14.00
CA PRO A 66 -6.09 -25.88 -14.13
C PRO A 66 -6.31 -26.89 -12.99
N MET A 67 -5.26 -27.21 -12.21
CA MET A 67 -5.32 -28.27 -11.20
C MET A 67 -4.58 -27.87 -9.91
N TYR A 68 -5.29 -27.95 -8.79
CA TYR A 68 -4.73 -27.89 -7.43
C TYR A 68 -5.21 -29.13 -6.65
N PRO A 69 -4.35 -30.16 -6.46
CA PRO A 69 -4.77 -31.40 -5.79
C PRO A 69 -5.27 -31.21 -4.35
N VAL A 70 -4.81 -30.17 -3.67
CA VAL A 70 -5.22 -29.80 -2.31
C VAL A 70 -5.32 -28.27 -2.24
N VAL A 71 -6.39 -27.76 -1.60
CA VAL A 71 -6.60 -26.32 -1.34
C VAL A 71 -6.98 -26.15 0.12
N PHE A 72 -6.39 -25.16 0.78
CA PHE A 72 -6.73 -24.78 2.15
C PHE A 72 -7.57 -23.50 2.15
N PHE A 73 -8.56 -23.46 3.03
CA PHE A 73 -9.33 -22.26 3.32
C PHE A 73 -9.01 -21.82 4.74
N ASP A 74 -8.81 -20.51 4.91
CA ASP A 74 -8.58 -19.88 6.20
C ASP A 74 -9.53 -18.68 6.34
N ALA A 75 -9.85 -18.32 7.58
CA ALA A 75 -10.73 -17.22 7.90
C ALA A 75 -10.15 -16.35 9.02
N LEU A 76 -10.04 -15.06 8.74
CA LEU A 76 -9.61 -14.05 9.72
C LEU A 76 -10.81 -13.21 10.14
N ARG A 77 -11.06 -13.14 11.45
CA ARG A 77 -12.09 -12.26 12.01
C ARG A 77 -11.52 -10.87 12.25
N VAL A 78 -11.98 -9.89 11.47
CA VAL A 78 -11.60 -8.47 11.62
C VAL A 78 -12.83 -7.66 12.02
N LYS A 79 -12.65 -6.67 12.90
CA LYS A 79 -13.70 -5.69 13.21
C LYS A 79 -13.75 -4.65 12.10
N ILE A 80 -14.80 -4.70 11.29
CA ILE A 80 -15.08 -3.72 10.23
C ILE A 80 -16.30 -2.91 10.66
N ARG A 81 -16.26 -1.61 10.40
CA ARG A 81 -17.44 -0.74 10.52
C ARG A 81 -18.13 -0.72 9.16
N GLU A 82 -19.34 -1.26 9.09
CA GLU A 82 -20.23 -1.04 7.95
C GLU A 82 -21.11 0.17 8.29
N ASP A 83 -21.07 1.20 7.43
CA ASP A 83 -22.05 2.28 7.49
C ASP A 83 -23.33 1.75 6.82
N ALA A 84 -24.42 1.68 7.61
CA ALA A 84 -25.76 1.26 7.17
C ALA A 84 -26.58 2.45 6.64
#